data_AF-A0A3C0SB03-F1
#
_entry.id   AF-A0A3C0SB03-F1
#
_cell.length_a   1.000
_cell.length_b   1.000
_cell.length_c   1.000
_cell.angle_alpha   90.00
_cell.angle_beta   90.00
_cell.angle_gamma   90.00
#
_symmetry.space_group_name_H-M   'P 1'
#
loop_
_entity.id
_entity.type
_entity.pdbx_description
1 polymer ?
#
loop_
_entity_poly.entity_id
_entity_poly.type
_entity_poly.pdbx_seq_one_letter_code
_entity_poly.pdbx_strand_id
1 'polypeptide(L)'
;MTSPIPSRSNRKSLLTLILLTAFLAACTDLPFYEQQDDLDDAIKYYNDNFEAKLTDRCAMLVHPDKREEFLTRSHNITSRITFYETKIVNVTLLNKGKPIPINPGFGEGNFDEAHISIRYQVVISPSNSLKTLVVIQNWVLTNGQWRVYPNLDAFTLM
;
A
#
# COMPACT_ATOMS: atom_id res chain seq x y z
N MET A 1 -25.15 -39.83 -35.04
CA MET A 1 -24.90 -38.52 -34.38
C MET A 1 -23.42 -38.47 -34.03
N THR A 2 -22.62 -37.81 -34.87
CA THR A 2 -21.14 -37.77 -34.77
C THR A 2 -20.72 -36.42 -34.18
N SER A 3 -20.19 -36.42 -32.97
CA SER A 3 -19.58 -35.24 -32.37
C SER A 3 -18.31 -34.84 -33.15
N PRO A 4 -18.09 -33.55 -33.47
CA PRO A 4 -16.89 -33.14 -34.17
C PRO A 4 -15.72 -33.08 -33.20
N ILE A 5 -14.66 -33.85 -33.50
CA ILE A 5 -13.37 -33.74 -32.83
C ILE A 5 -12.69 -32.46 -33.34
N PRO A 6 -12.39 -31.47 -32.48
CA PRO A 6 -11.79 -30.22 -32.94
C PRO A 6 -10.36 -30.46 -33.43
N SER A 7 -10.08 -29.96 -34.65
CA SER A 7 -8.78 -30.09 -35.31
C SER A 7 -7.66 -29.40 -34.52
N ARG A 8 -6.43 -29.92 -34.65
CA ARG A 8 -5.22 -29.47 -33.93
C ARG A 8 -4.91 -27.97 -34.12
N SER A 9 -5.38 -27.37 -35.23
CA SER A 9 -5.25 -25.94 -35.54
C SER A 9 -6.14 -25.07 -34.65
N ASN A 10 -7.40 -25.49 -34.43
CA ASN A 10 -8.37 -24.78 -33.60
C ASN A 10 -7.95 -24.75 -32.12
N ARG A 11 -7.25 -25.79 -31.65
CA ARG A 11 -6.69 -25.82 -30.28
C ARG A 11 -5.59 -24.77 -30.07
N LYS A 12 -4.74 -24.54 -31.07
CA LYS A 12 -3.68 -23.51 -31.00
C LYS A 12 -4.29 -22.11 -30.99
N SER A 13 -5.25 -21.84 -31.88
CA SER A 13 -5.94 -20.55 -31.96
C SER A 13 -6.73 -20.22 -30.69
N LEU A 14 -7.36 -21.23 -30.06
CA LEU A 14 -8.08 -21.05 -28.79
C LEU A 14 -7.11 -20.76 -27.64
N LEU A 15 -5.98 -21.46 -27.57
CA LEU A 15 -4.92 -21.20 -26.58
C LEU A 15 -4.32 -19.79 -26.72
N THR A 16 -4.11 -19.32 -27.96
CA THR A 16 -3.60 -17.96 -28.20
C THR A 16 -4.62 -16.91 -27.80
N LEU A 17 -5.91 -17.13 -28.08
CA LEU A 17 -6.99 -16.24 -27.67
C LEU A 17 -7.14 -16.18 -26.13
N ILE A 18 -7.07 -17.33 -25.45
CA ILE A 18 -7.11 -17.41 -23.98
C ILE A 18 -5.90 -16.68 -23.37
N LEU A 19 -4.69 -16.88 -23.91
CA LEU A 19 -3.50 -16.14 -23.46
C LEU A 19 -3.69 -14.64 -23.66
N LEU A 20 -4.17 -14.20 -24.83
CA LEU A 20 -4.37 -12.78 -25.13
C LEU A 20 -5.41 -12.15 -24.18
N THR A 21 -6.50 -12.86 -23.88
CA THR A 21 -7.50 -12.39 -22.91
C THR A 21 -6.97 -12.38 -21.48
N ALA A 22 -6.09 -13.32 -21.11
CA ALA A 22 -5.45 -13.34 -19.79
C ALA A 22 -4.44 -12.18 -19.63
N PHE A 23 -3.74 -11.79 -20.71
CA PHE A 23 -2.87 -10.61 -20.71
C PHE A 23 -3.65 -9.29 -20.65
N LEU A 24 -4.85 -9.23 -21.25
CA LEU A 24 -5.71 -8.04 -21.18
C LEU A 24 -6.45 -7.93 -19.83
N ALA A 25 -6.72 -9.06 -19.16
CA ALA A 25 -7.32 -9.09 -17.82
C ALA A 25 -6.30 -8.91 -16.69
N ALA A 26 -5.00 -8.94 -16.99
CA ALA A 26 -3.94 -8.66 -16.03
C ALA A 26 -3.70 -7.15 -15.84
N CYS A 27 -4.75 -6.34 -15.86
CA CYS A 27 -4.73 -5.08 -15.14
C CYS A 27 -4.97 -5.43 -13.68
N THR A 28 -3.91 -5.44 -12.88
CA THR A 28 -4.02 -5.57 -11.43
C THR A 28 -4.64 -4.28 -10.89
N ASP A 29 -5.97 -4.23 -10.87
CA ASP A 29 -6.67 -3.24 -10.09
C ASP A 29 -6.25 -3.41 -8.63
N LEU A 30 -5.58 -2.39 -8.09
CA LEU A 30 -5.19 -2.34 -6.69
C LEU A 30 -6.45 -2.33 -5.85
N PRO A 31 -6.66 -3.27 -4.91
CA PRO A 31 -7.99 -3.53 -4.34
C PRO A 31 -8.49 -2.49 -3.32
N PHE A 32 -7.90 -1.30 -3.23
CA PHE A 32 -8.19 -0.32 -2.18
C PHE A 32 -8.89 0.91 -2.79
N TYR A 33 -10.21 0.89 -2.84
CA TYR A 33 -11.01 1.85 -3.61
C TYR A 33 -12.03 2.62 -2.78
N GLU A 34 -11.83 3.94 -2.71
CA GLU A 34 -12.79 4.98 -2.31
C GLU A 34 -13.34 4.99 -0.88
N GLN A 35 -13.58 3.86 -0.21
CA GLN A 35 -14.26 3.85 1.09
C GLN A 35 -13.29 3.98 2.27
N GLN A 36 -13.85 4.22 3.46
CA GLN A 36 -13.06 4.33 4.69
C GLN A 36 -12.44 2.98 5.09
N ASP A 37 -13.16 1.88 4.85
CA ASP A 37 -12.65 0.53 5.11
C ASP A 37 -11.43 0.24 4.22
N ASP A 38 -11.39 0.78 3.00
CA ASP A 38 -10.22 0.71 2.13
C ASP A 38 -9.01 1.48 2.66
N LEU A 39 -9.21 2.52 3.48
CA LEU A 39 -8.09 3.23 4.11
C LEU A 39 -7.40 2.35 5.17
N ASP A 40 -8.16 1.68 6.04
CA ASP A 40 -7.59 0.78 7.04
C ASP A 40 -6.86 -0.40 6.38
N ASP A 41 -7.49 -0.99 5.36
CA ASP A 41 -6.88 -2.06 4.57
C ASP A 41 -5.63 -1.59 3.81
N ALA A 42 -5.64 -0.38 3.24
CA ALA A 42 -4.47 0.20 2.59
C ALA A 42 -3.32 0.47 3.57
N ILE A 43 -3.63 1.03 4.74
CA ILE A 43 -2.64 1.27 5.81
C ILE A 43 -2.03 -0.06 6.23
N LYS A 44 -2.86 -1.07 6.53
CA LYS A 44 -2.40 -2.39 6.92
C LYS A 44 -1.55 -3.03 5.84
N TYR A 45 -2.04 -3.07 4.60
CA TYR A 45 -1.30 -3.62 3.47
C TYR A 45 0.07 -2.94 3.28
N TYR A 46 0.11 -1.61 3.31
CA TYR A 46 1.35 -0.87 3.16
C TYR A 46 2.36 -1.23 4.25
N ASN A 47 1.93 -1.23 5.52
CA ASN A 47 2.81 -1.47 6.67
C ASN A 47 3.28 -2.92 6.74
N ASP A 48 2.38 -3.90 6.52
CA ASP A 48 2.74 -5.32 6.48
C ASP A 48 3.82 -5.59 5.42
N ASN A 49 3.66 -5.01 4.22
CA ASN A 49 4.66 -5.16 3.15
C ASN A 49 5.95 -4.38 3.45
N PHE A 50 5.87 -3.23 4.14
CA PHE A 50 7.05 -2.44 4.50
C PHE A 50 7.91 -3.18 5.52
N GLU A 51 7.27 -3.77 6.54
CA GLU A 51 7.91 -4.61 7.55
C GLU A 51 8.48 -5.89 6.97
N ALA A 52 7.75 -6.52 6.03
CA ALA A 52 8.21 -7.66 5.26
C ALA A 52 9.31 -7.32 4.24
N LYS A 53 9.71 -6.04 4.13
CA LYS A 53 10.73 -5.53 3.20
C LYS A 53 10.39 -5.75 1.72
N LEU A 54 9.10 -5.81 1.40
CA LEU A 54 8.54 -5.97 0.06
C LEU A 54 8.27 -4.59 -0.57
N THR A 55 9.34 -3.83 -0.82
CA THR A 55 9.26 -2.41 -1.23
C THR A 55 8.45 -2.18 -2.51
N ASP A 56 8.54 -3.10 -3.47
CA ASP A 56 7.80 -2.99 -4.73
C ASP A 56 6.28 -3.03 -4.51
N ARG A 57 5.82 -3.80 -3.52
CA ARG A 57 4.40 -3.87 -3.13
C ARG A 57 3.96 -2.62 -2.41
N CYS A 58 4.78 -2.07 -1.52
CA CYS A 58 4.51 -0.79 -0.88
C CYS A 58 4.38 0.34 -1.91
N ALA A 59 5.25 0.36 -2.92
CA ALA A 59 5.29 1.40 -3.96
C ALA A 59 3.97 1.50 -4.76
N MET A 60 3.16 0.44 -4.75
CA MET A 60 1.83 0.44 -5.35
C MET A 60 0.87 1.40 -4.64
N LEU A 61 1.07 1.69 -3.35
CA LEU A 61 0.27 2.65 -2.57
C LEU A 61 0.97 4.00 -2.39
N VAL A 62 2.26 4.11 -2.70
CA VAL A 62 2.98 5.39 -2.63
C VAL A 62 2.43 6.35 -3.68
N HIS A 63 2.26 7.62 -3.29
CA HIS A 63 1.86 8.69 -4.18
C HIS A 63 2.84 8.77 -5.38
N PRO A 64 2.34 8.90 -6.64
CA PRO A 64 3.18 8.89 -7.83
C PRO A 64 4.42 9.80 -7.73
N ASP A 65 4.24 11.03 -7.26
CA ASP A 65 5.31 12.04 -7.12
C ASP A 65 6.43 11.64 -6.14
N LYS A 66 6.18 10.67 -5.26
CA LYS A 66 7.16 10.16 -4.28
C LYS A 66 7.64 8.75 -4.58
N ARG A 67 7.09 8.08 -5.61
CA ARG A 67 7.35 6.66 -5.85
C ARG A 67 8.81 6.37 -6.22
N GLU A 68 9.41 7.18 -7.08
CA GLU A 68 10.80 7.00 -7.50
C GLU A 68 11.77 7.21 -6.33
N GLU A 69 11.58 8.28 -5.57
CA GLU A 69 12.35 8.56 -4.36
C GLU A 69 12.21 7.39 -3.35
N PHE A 70 10.97 6.94 -3.13
CA PHE A 70 10.67 5.82 -2.25
C PHE A 70 11.43 4.56 -2.66
N LEU A 71 11.28 4.11 -3.92
CA LEU A 71 11.93 2.89 -4.41
C LEU A 71 13.46 2.96 -4.30
N THR A 72 14.05 4.13 -4.57
CA THR A 72 15.49 4.35 -4.50
C THR A 72 16.02 4.24 -3.06
N ARG A 73 15.27 4.76 -2.09
CA ARG A 73 15.73 4.87 -0.69
C ARG A 73 15.30 3.70 0.18
N SER A 74 14.12 3.14 -0.07
CA SER A 74 13.46 2.19 0.84
C SER A 74 14.28 0.93 1.06
N HIS A 75 14.92 0.39 0.02
CA HIS A 75 15.73 -0.83 0.13
C HIS A 75 16.93 -0.66 1.08
N ASN A 76 17.65 0.46 0.95
CA ASN A 76 18.79 0.78 1.82
C ASN A 76 18.35 1.02 3.28
N ILE A 77 17.16 1.53 3.48
CA ILE A 77 16.60 1.79 4.81
C ILE A 77 16.13 0.48 5.44
N THR A 78 15.24 -0.27 4.79
CA THR A 78 14.64 -1.49 5.36
C THR A 78 15.63 -2.64 5.53
N SER A 79 16.70 -2.70 4.72
CA SER A 79 17.78 -3.69 4.90
C SER A 79 18.49 -3.56 6.25
N ARG A 80 18.54 -2.36 6.85
CA ARG A 80 19.23 -2.09 8.13
C ARG A 80 18.32 -2.18 9.34
N ILE A 81 17.01 -2.34 9.12
CA ILE A 81 15.99 -2.27 10.16
C ILE A 81 15.42 -3.67 10.43
N THR A 82 15.25 -3.98 11.70
CA THR A 82 14.46 -5.11 12.18
C THR A 82 13.24 -4.57 12.91
N PHE A 83 12.05 -4.90 12.42
CA PHE A 83 10.78 -4.51 13.04
C PHE A 83 10.37 -5.56 14.08
N TYR A 84 9.90 -5.10 15.25
CA TYR A 84 9.45 -5.95 16.36
C TYR A 84 7.96 -5.78 16.64
N GLU A 85 7.50 -4.53 16.73
CA GLU A 85 6.10 -4.20 16.98
C GLU A 85 5.73 -2.98 16.14
N THR A 86 4.55 -3.01 15.54
CA THR A 86 3.94 -1.86 14.89
C THR A 86 2.53 -1.66 15.45
N LYS A 87 2.21 -0.42 15.80
CA LYS A 87 0.90 -0.07 16.34
C LYS A 87 0.44 1.28 15.82
N ILE A 88 -0.76 1.32 15.25
CA ILE A 88 -1.46 2.58 14.97
C ILE A 88 -1.83 3.21 16.33
N VAL A 89 -1.34 4.42 16.55
CA VAL A 89 -1.57 5.19 17.79
C VAL A 89 -2.76 6.10 17.65
N ASN A 90 -2.89 6.76 16.51
CA ASN A 90 -3.94 7.72 16.24
C ASN A 90 -4.22 7.80 14.75
N VAL A 91 -5.49 8.03 14.42
CA VAL A 91 -5.96 8.32 13.07
C VAL A 91 -6.61 9.69 13.13
N THR A 92 -6.29 10.57 12.20
CA THR A 92 -6.98 11.85 12.01
C THR A 92 -7.41 11.94 10.57
N LEU A 93 -8.72 12.02 10.36
CA LEU A 93 -9.30 12.21 9.04
C LEU A 93 -9.45 13.70 8.76
N LEU A 94 -9.23 14.09 7.51
CA LEU A 94 -9.30 15.46 7.06
C LEU A 94 -10.18 15.58 5.81
N ASN A 95 -10.81 16.74 5.66
CA ASN A 95 -11.46 17.18 4.44
C ASN A 95 -10.89 18.55 4.07
N LYS A 96 -10.17 18.65 2.94
CA LYS A 96 -9.50 19.87 2.47
C LYS A 96 -8.60 20.46 3.57
N GLY A 97 -7.76 19.62 4.17
CA GLY A 97 -6.84 19.98 5.25
C GLY A 97 -7.48 20.33 6.60
N LYS A 98 -8.80 20.18 6.79
CA LYS A 98 -9.47 20.42 8.09
C LYS A 98 -9.83 19.10 8.77
N PRO A 99 -9.50 18.92 10.06
CA PRO A 99 -9.83 17.69 10.77
C PRO A 99 -11.35 17.52 10.89
N ILE A 100 -11.83 16.28 10.71
CA ILE A 100 -13.22 15.92 10.94
C ILE A 100 -13.35 15.06 12.21
N PRO A 101 -14.41 15.25 13.02
CA PRO A 101 -14.64 14.43 14.20
C PRO A 101 -14.95 12.98 13.81
N ILE A 102 -14.29 12.04 14.49
CA ILE A 102 -14.46 10.60 14.31
C ILE A 102 -15.74 10.19 15.05
N ASN A 103 -16.87 10.04 14.35
CA ASN A 103 -18.14 9.68 14.97
C ASN A 103 -18.39 8.16 14.88
N PRO A 104 -18.70 7.46 15.99
CA PRO A 104 -18.96 6.02 16.00
C PRO A 104 -20.32 5.71 15.38
N GLY A 105 -20.35 5.61 14.05
CA GLY A 105 -21.55 5.33 13.25
C GLY A 105 -21.36 5.67 11.78
N PHE A 106 -20.16 5.44 11.26
CA PHE A 106 -19.64 5.95 9.99
C PHE A 106 -20.60 5.75 8.81
N GLY A 107 -21.27 6.83 8.44
CA GLY A 107 -21.93 6.99 7.15
C GLY A 107 -21.17 8.04 6.35
N GLU A 108 -20.83 7.68 5.10
CA GLU A 108 -20.68 8.58 3.96
C GLU A 108 -20.08 9.98 4.26
N GLY A 109 -18.92 10.02 4.92
CA GLY A 109 -18.17 11.27 5.09
C GLY A 109 -17.40 11.60 3.81
N ASN A 110 -17.46 12.85 3.34
CA ASN A 110 -16.52 13.36 2.34
C ASN A 110 -15.18 13.64 3.04
N PHE A 111 -14.21 12.73 2.99
CA PHE A 111 -12.83 12.95 3.43
C PHE A 111 -11.88 12.60 2.28
N ASP A 112 -10.81 13.38 2.17
CA ASP A 112 -9.83 13.29 1.08
C ASP A 112 -8.40 13.08 1.59
N GLU A 113 -8.20 13.15 2.91
CA GLU A 113 -6.89 13.13 3.53
C GLU A 113 -6.96 12.42 4.89
N ALA A 114 -5.86 11.78 5.29
CA ALA A 114 -5.71 11.18 6.62
C ALA A 114 -4.26 11.27 7.12
N HIS A 115 -4.10 11.59 8.40
CA HIS A 115 -2.83 11.53 9.11
C HIS A 115 -2.85 10.36 10.09
N ILE A 116 -1.95 9.41 9.88
CA ILE A 116 -1.86 8.17 10.67
C ILE A 116 -0.58 8.21 11.48
N SER A 117 -0.70 8.26 12.80
CA SER A 117 0.45 8.17 13.70
C SER A 117 0.71 6.70 14.01
N ILE A 118 1.86 6.18 13.57
CA ILE A 118 2.26 4.79 13.78
C ILE A 118 3.46 4.75 14.70
N ARG A 119 3.40 3.90 15.71
CA ARG A 119 4.51 3.59 16.60
C ARG A 119 5.18 2.31 16.12
N TYR A 120 6.46 2.39 15.80
CA TYR A 120 7.31 1.23 15.51
C TYR A 120 8.27 0.97 16.67
N GLN A 121 8.43 -0.29 17.05
CA GLN A 121 9.58 -0.76 17.81
C GLN A 121 10.55 -1.43 16.86
N VAL A 122 11.77 -0.90 16.78
CA VAL A 122 12.76 -1.34 15.80
C VAL A 122 14.15 -1.43 16.39
N VAL A 123 15.00 -2.23 15.75
CA VAL A 123 16.46 -2.17 15.90
C VAL A 123 17.04 -1.72 14.57
N ILE A 124 18.01 -0.79 14.61
CA ILE A 124 18.62 -0.20 13.41
C ILE A 124 20.14 -0.44 13.46
N SER A 125 20.64 -1.23 12.52
CA SER A 125 22.06 -1.55 12.38
C SER A 125 22.91 -0.28 12.14
N PRO A 126 24.10 -0.16 12.77
CA PRO A 126 24.83 -1.19 13.52
C PRO A 126 24.45 -1.32 15.00
N SER A 127 23.51 -0.51 15.50
CA SER A 127 23.06 -0.61 16.89
C SER A 127 22.19 -1.85 17.08
N ASN A 128 22.33 -2.50 18.24
CA ASN A 128 21.44 -3.59 18.68
C ASN A 128 20.44 -3.13 19.74
N SER A 129 20.28 -1.81 19.94
CA SER A 129 19.31 -1.27 20.90
C SER A 129 17.92 -1.17 20.29
N LEU A 130 16.93 -1.61 21.06
CA LEU A 130 15.52 -1.41 20.72
C LEU A 130 15.19 0.09 20.84
N LYS A 131 14.63 0.65 19.77
CA LYS A 131 14.19 2.05 19.68
C LYS A 131 12.69 2.07 19.42
N THR A 132 12.00 3.07 19.99
CA THR A 132 10.60 3.35 19.69
C THR A 132 10.51 4.59 18.83
N LEU A 133 9.91 4.48 17.65
CA LEU A 133 9.73 5.55 16.69
C LEU A 133 8.25 5.87 16.56
N VAL A 134 7.89 7.14 16.47
CA VAL A 134 6.54 7.57 16.09
C VAL A 134 6.67 8.25 14.74
N VAL A 135 6.05 7.65 13.72
CA VAL A 135 6.07 8.13 12.34
C VAL A 135 4.67 8.55 11.97
N ILE A 136 4.55 9.75 11.42
CA ILE A 136 3.30 10.24 10.83
C ILE A 136 3.32 9.85 9.36
N GLN A 137 2.33 9.08 8.94
CA GLN A 137 2.05 8.77 7.53
C GLN A 137 0.91 9.66 7.05
N ASN A 138 1.16 10.42 5.99
CA ASN A 138 0.14 11.25 5.37
C ASN A 138 -0.46 10.49 4.19
N TRP A 139 -1.78 10.32 4.21
CA TRP A 139 -2.54 9.60 3.20
C TRP A 139 -3.50 10.57 2.51
N VAL A 140 -3.64 10.42 1.20
CA VAL A 140 -4.54 11.24 0.37
C VAL A 140 -5.35 10.35 -0.54
N LEU A 141 -6.61 10.70 -0.78
CA LEU A 141 -7.46 10.05 -1.76
C LEU A 141 -7.24 10.73 -3.12
N THR A 142 -6.66 10.02 -4.07
CA THR A 142 -6.38 10.55 -5.42
C THR A 142 -6.90 9.58 -6.47
N ASN A 143 -7.76 10.07 -7.36
CA ASN A 143 -8.40 9.25 -8.41
C ASN A 143 -9.06 7.98 -7.84
N GLY A 144 -9.75 8.12 -6.71
CA GLY A 144 -10.46 7.02 -6.04
C GLY A 144 -9.57 6.01 -5.31
N GLN A 145 -8.27 6.28 -5.15
CA GLN A 145 -7.33 5.40 -4.46
C GLN A 145 -6.58 6.12 -3.34
N TRP A 146 -6.45 5.44 -2.20
CA TRP A 146 -5.64 5.92 -1.09
C TRP A 146 -4.15 5.84 -1.42
N ARG A 147 -3.45 6.95 -1.22
CA ARG A 147 -2.04 7.11 -1.54
C ARG A 147 -1.28 7.66 -0.35
N VAL A 148 -0.16 7.03 -0.01
CA VAL A 148 0.70 7.48 1.09
C VAL A 148 1.85 8.35 0.59
N TYR A 149 2.15 9.40 1.35
CA TYR A 149 3.42 10.12 1.33
C TYR A 149 4.30 9.55 2.44
N PRO A 150 5.22 8.64 2.12
CA PRO A 150 6.02 7.94 3.12
C PRO A 150 7.06 8.88 3.74
N ASN A 151 7.19 8.87 5.06
CA ASN A 151 8.26 9.56 5.77
C ASN A 151 9.41 8.58 6.07
N LEU A 152 10.31 8.44 5.08
CA LEU A 152 11.48 7.57 5.21
C LEU A 152 12.57 8.16 6.12
N ASP A 153 12.60 9.48 6.29
CA ASP A 153 13.62 10.17 7.10
C ASP A 153 13.53 9.79 8.58
N ALA A 154 12.34 9.44 9.05
CA ALA A 154 12.10 8.94 10.39
C ALA A 154 12.93 7.69 10.75
N PHE A 155 13.42 6.96 9.74
CA PHE A 155 14.23 5.76 9.92
C PHE A 155 15.73 5.99 9.68
N THR A 156 16.13 7.17 9.19
CA THR A 156 17.53 7.49 8.86
C THR A 156 18.20 8.46 9.84
N LEU A 157 17.43 9.22 10.62
CA LEU A 157 17.94 10.27 11.52
C LEU A 157 18.47 9.74 12.88
N MET A 158 18.97 8.50 12.95
CA MET A 158 19.29 7.80 14.21
C MET A 158 20.46 6.85 14.13
#